data_AF-A0A7C7HYZ1-F1
#
_entry.id   AF-A0A7C7HYZ1-F1
#
_cell.length_a   1.000
_cell.length_b   1.000
_cell.length_c   1.000
_cell.angle_alpha   90.00
_cell.angle_beta   90.00
_cell.angle_gamma   90.00
#
_symmetry.space_group_name_H-M   'P 1'
#
loop_
_entity.id
_entity.type
_entity.pdbx_description
1 polymer ?
#
loop_
_entity_poly.entity_id
_entity_poly.type
_entity_poly.pdbx_seq_one_letter_code
_entity_poly.pdbx_strand_id
1 'polypeptide(L)'
;MMELLTPLISRRHFLETSTVAAAGLTLAGCEPTEASGEALPPSIARLESWADRAHPITTNERAARVENAKQLMREQGLSGLALCGGTSMVYFTNISWG
;
A
#
# COMPACT_ATOMS: atom_id res chain seq x y z
N MET A 1 -15.99 -29.50 43.86
CA MET A 1 -14.84 -29.81 43.00
C MET A 1 -15.11 -29.09 41.69
N MET A 2 -14.24 -28.13 41.38
CA MET A 2 -14.45 -27.02 40.46
C MET A 2 -13.97 -27.41 39.06
N GLU A 3 -14.86 -27.53 38.08
CA GLU A 3 -14.47 -27.69 36.68
C GLU A 3 -14.83 -26.40 35.93
N LEU A 4 -13.77 -25.68 35.57
CA LEU A 4 -13.77 -24.34 35.00
C LEU A 4 -14.24 -24.40 33.55
N LEU A 5 -15.35 -23.73 33.26
CA LEU A 5 -15.80 -23.44 31.90
C LEU A 5 -14.77 -22.51 31.25
N THR A 6 -13.95 -23.06 30.35
CA THR A 6 -13.01 -22.27 29.53
C THR A 6 -13.80 -21.43 28.53
N PRO A 7 -13.79 -20.09 28.62
CA PRO A 7 -14.42 -19.27 27.60
C PRO A 7 -13.57 -19.37 26.33
N LEU A 8 -14.17 -19.85 25.24
CA LEU A 8 -13.55 -19.82 23.92
C LEU A 8 -13.28 -18.36 23.55
N ILE A 9 -12.00 -17.98 23.48
CA ILE A 9 -11.55 -16.65 23.06
C ILE A 9 -12.05 -16.41 21.62
N SER A 10 -13.14 -15.65 21.50
CA SER A 10 -13.75 -15.27 20.22
C SER A 10 -13.29 -13.88 19.81
N ARG A 11 -13.12 -13.65 18.50
CA ARG A 11 -12.72 -12.35 17.92
C ARG A 11 -13.58 -11.18 18.42
N ARG A 12 -14.86 -11.43 18.69
CA ARG A 12 -15.80 -10.44 19.26
C ARG A 12 -15.48 -10.09 20.72
N HIS A 13 -15.20 -11.09 21.56
CA HIS A 13 -14.82 -10.89 22.96
C HIS A 13 -13.47 -10.14 23.09
N PHE A 14 -12.55 -10.38 22.15
CA PHE A 14 -11.28 -9.66 22.07
C PHE A 14 -11.48 -8.17 21.72
N LEU A 15 -12.36 -7.85 20.75
CA LEU A 15 -12.67 -6.47 20.38
C LEU A 15 -13.42 -5.71 21.49
N GLU A 16 -14.32 -6.37 22.20
CA GLU A 16 -15.04 -5.78 23.34
C GLU A 16 -14.08 -5.42 24.49
N THR A 17 -13.13 -6.31 24.79
CA THR A 17 -12.20 -6.13 25.93
C THR A 17 -11.06 -5.14 25.62
N SER A 18 -10.75 -4.88 24.35
CA SER A 18 -9.60 -4.04 23.95
C SER A 18 -9.87 -2.52 23.99
N THR A 19 -11.12 -2.09 24.18
CA THR A 19 -11.47 -0.66 24.25
C THR A 19 -10.98 0.05 25.51
N VAL A 20 -10.66 -0.68 26.59
CA VAL A 20 -10.16 -0.11 27.86
C VAL A 20 -8.69 0.37 27.75
N ALA A 21 -7.91 -0.13 26.78
CA ALA A 21 -6.50 0.23 26.60
C ALA A 21 -6.25 1.41 25.64
N ALA A 22 -7.29 1.93 24.98
CA ALA A 22 -7.16 2.94 23.92
C ALA A 22 -7.13 4.41 24.41
N ALA A 23 -7.18 4.66 25.72
CA ALA A 23 -7.12 6.02 26.28
C ALA A 23 -5.69 6.57 26.44
N GLY A 24 -4.65 5.75 26.22
CA GLY A 24 -3.25 6.12 26.49
C GLY A 24 -2.38 6.40 25.26
N LEU A 25 -2.85 6.14 24.04
CA LEU A 25 -2.05 6.37 22.85
C LEU A 25 -2.27 7.80 22.34
N THR A 26 -1.71 8.77 23.06
CA THR A 26 -1.37 10.03 22.41
C THR A 26 -0.39 9.66 21.30
N LEU A 27 -0.82 9.89 20.05
CA LEU A 27 0.07 9.89 18.91
C LEU A 27 1.18 10.88 19.25
N ALA A 28 2.32 10.38 19.71
CA ALA A 28 3.56 11.12 19.64
C ALA A 28 3.74 11.44 18.16
N GLY A 29 3.34 12.65 17.79
CA GLY A 29 3.52 13.17 16.46
C GLY A 29 4.97 12.92 16.10
N CYS A 30 5.19 12.38 14.90
CA CYS A 30 6.49 12.50 14.26
C CYS A 30 6.69 14.01 14.02
N GLU A 31 7.19 14.70 15.04
CA GLU A 31 7.72 16.04 14.89
C GLU A 31 8.84 15.90 13.87
N PRO A 32 8.78 16.63 12.73
CA PRO A 32 9.90 16.66 11.81
C PRO A 32 11.10 17.16 12.61
N THR A 33 12.07 16.27 12.86
CA THR A 33 13.36 16.70 13.38
C THR A 33 13.94 17.59 12.30
N GLU A 34 13.91 18.90 12.51
CA GLU A 34 14.65 19.84 11.69
C GLU A 34 16.11 19.40 11.74
N ALA A 35 16.61 18.92 10.61
CA ALA A 35 18.00 18.57 10.47
C ALA A 35 18.83 19.79 10.88
N SER A 36 19.64 19.61 11.91
CA SER A 36 20.56 20.64 12.41
C SER A 36 21.30 21.22 11.20
N GLY A 37 21.22 22.54 11.03
CA GLY A 37 21.61 23.28 9.82
C GLY A 37 23.11 23.27 9.52
N GLU A 38 23.68 22.09 9.30
CA GLU A 38 24.97 21.94 8.64
C GLU A 38 24.76 22.16 7.14
N ALA A 39 25.52 23.09 6.56
CA ALA A 39 25.38 23.42 5.15
C ALA A 39 25.63 22.18 4.30
N LEU A 40 24.67 21.84 3.42
CA LEU A 40 24.80 20.71 2.52
C LEU A 40 26.07 20.85 1.66
N PRO A 41 26.83 19.76 1.42
CA PRO A 41 27.94 19.77 0.49
C PRO A 41 27.52 20.30 -0.90
N PRO A 42 28.41 20.98 -1.64
CA PRO A 42 28.08 21.55 -2.95
C PRO A 42 27.56 20.54 -3.98
N SER A 43 27.84 19.24 -3.82
CA SER A 43 27.28 18.18 -4.67
C SER A 43 25.78 17.97 -4.46
N ILE A 44 25.29 18.10 -3.23
CA ILE A 44 23.88 17.90 -2.88
C ILE A 44 23.09 19.20 -3.09
N ALA A 45 23.67 20.35 -2.73
CA ALA A 45 23.03 21.67 -2.88
C ALA A 45 22.74 22.05 -4.36
N ARG A 46 23.41 21.41 -5.33
CA ARG A 46 23.20 21.62 -6.77
C ARG A 46 22.14 20.69 -7.38
N LEU A 47 21.59 19.72 -6.63
CA LEU A 47 20.57 18.82 -7.15
C LEU A 47 19.25 19.57 -7.33
N GLU A 48 18.74 19.58 -8.56
CA GLU A 48 17.43 20.15 -8.87
C GLU A 48 16.31 19.17 -8.54
N SER A 49 15.15 19.70 -8.14
CA SER A 49 13.94 18.88 -7.96
C SER A 49 13.46 18.29 -9.29
N TRP A 50 13.11 17.01 -9.27
CA TRP A 50 12.49 16.29 -10.39
C TRP A 50 11.02 15.93 -10.13
N ALA A 51 10.44 16.42 -9.03
CA ALA A 51 9.11 16.04 -8.58
C ALA A 51 8.03 16.26 -9.65
N ASP A 52 8.17 17.34 -10.45
CA ASP A 52 7.13 17.75 -11.41
C ASP A 52 7.28 17.12 -12.80
N ARG A 53 8.28 16.26 -13.02
CA ARG A 53 8.57 15.72 -14.35
C ARG A 53 7.72 14.50 -14.73
N ALA A 54 7.24 13.74 -13.74
CA ALA A 54 6.50 12.52 -13.96
C ALA A 54 5.09 12.63 -13.39
N HIS A 55 4.11 12.16 -14.15
CA HIS A 55 2.72 12.06 -13.68
C HIS A 55 2.39 10.61 -13.33
N PRO A 56 1.66 10.37 -12.21
CA PRO A 56 1.19 9.04 -11.87
C PRO A 56 0.28 8.44 -12.96
N ILE A 57 0.37 7.11 -13.15
CA ILE A 57 -0.51 6.36 -14.05
C ILE A 57 -1.97 6.53 -13.60
N THR A 58 -2.81 7.02 -14.50
CA THR A 58 -4.22 7.31 -14.18
C THR A 58 -5.09 6.06 -14.24
N THR A 59 -6.28 6.13 -13.64
CA THR A 59 -7.29 5.07 -13.75
C THR A 59 -7.72 4.83 -15.20
N ASN A 60 -7.84 5.90 -16.00
CA ASN A 60 -8.21 5.80 -17.42
C ASN A 60 -7.13 5.09 -18.24
N GLU A 61 -5.85 5.42 -18.00
CA GLU A 61 -4.74 4.72 -18.64
C GLU A 61 -4.75 3.23 -18.29
N ARG A 62 -5.00 2.90 -17.02
CA ARG A 62 -5.09 1.51 -16.56
C ARG A 62 -6.26 0.76 -17.18
N ALA A 63 -7.41 1.41 -17.33
CA ALA A 63 -8.56 0.86 -18.06
C ALA A 63 -8.20 0.60 -19.54
N ALA A 64 -7.49 1.53 -20.19
CA ALA A 64 -7.03 1.35 -21.57
C ALA A 64 -6.05 0.16 -21.72
N ARG A 65 -5.19 -0.08 -20.71
CA ARG A 65 -4.33 -1.28 -20.68
C ARG A 65 -5.14 -2.57 -20.63
N VAL A 66 -6.21 -2.61 -19.83
CA VAL A 66 -7.12 -3.76 -19.76
C VAL A 66 -7.83 -3.99 -21.09
N GLU A 67 -8.31 -2.93 -21.75
CA GLU A 67 -8.94 -3.05 -23.07
C GLU A 67 -7.95 -3.53 -24.14
N ASN A 68 -6.71 -3.05 -24.13
CA ASN A 68 -5.65 -3.56 -24.99
C ASN A 68 -5.39 -5.06 -24.74
N ALA A 69 -5.33 -5.49 -23.48
CA ALA A 69 -5.17 -6.91 -23.15
C ALA A 69 -6.35 -7.75 -23.66
N LYS A 70 -7.59 -7.30 -23.49
CA LYS A 70 -8.79 -7.97 -24.02
C LYS A 70 -8.77 -8.06 -25.55
N GLN A 71 -8.28 -7.03 -26.23
CA GLN A 71 -8.10 -7.07 -27.68
C GLN A 71 -7.13 -8.18 -28.08
N LEU A 72 -5.93 -8.19 -27.49
CA LEU A 72 -4.91 -9.22 -27.75
C LEU A 72 -5.43 -10.63 -27.42
N MET A 73 -6.18 -10.77 -26.32
CA MET A 73 -6.80 -12.04 -25.95
C MET A 73 -7.74 -12.56 -27.05
N ARG A 74 -8.60 -11.69 -27.63
CA ARG A 74 -9.47 -12.08 -28.75
C ARG A 74 -8.69 -12.47 -29.99
N GLU A 75 -7.64 -11.71 -30.32
CA GLU A 75 -6.76 -11.99 -31.47
C GLU A 75 -6.05 -13.34 -31.35
N GLN A 76 -5.71 -13.74 -30.13
CA GLN A 76 -5.00 -15.00 -29.83
C GLN A 76 -5.90 -16.16 -29.40
N GLY A 77 -7.24 -15.98 -29.40
CA GLY A 77 -8.19 -17.02 -28.99
C GLY A 77 -8.15 -17.36 -27.49
N LEU A 78 -7.71 -16.42 -26.64
CA LEU A 78 -7.64 -16.59 -25.19
C LEU A 78 -8.93 -16.09 -24.53
N SER A 79 -9.51 -16.91 -23.65
CA SER A 79 -10.73 -16.55 -22.89
C SER A 79 -10.46 -15.95 -21.50
N GLY A 80 -9.21 -16.00 -21.03
CA GLY A 80 -8.83 -15.50 -19.71
C GLY A 80 -7.34 -15.19 -19.60
N LEU A 81 -7.00 -14.30 -18.66
CA LEU A 81 -5.63 -13.94 -18.31
C LEU A 81 -5.53 -13.90 -16.78
N ALA A 82 -4.66 -14.75 -16.21
CA ALA A 82 -4.38 -14.76 -14.77
C ALA A 82 -3.12 -13.97 -14.46
N LEU A 83 -3.18 -13.09 -13.45
CA LEU A 83 -2.03 -12.33 -12.97
C LEU A 83 -1.46 -13.00 -11.71
N CYS A 84 -0.28 -13.59 -11.83
CA CYS A 84 0.37 -14.33 -10.73
C CYS A 84 1.40 -13.47 -9.98
N GLY A 85 1.05 -12.22 -9.68
CA GLY A 85 1.94 -11.25 -9.03
C GLY A 85 2.94 -10.56 -9.96
N GLY A 86 3.98 -9.99 -9.38
CA GLY A 86 5.06 -9.32 -10.10
C GLY A 86 4.67 -8.00 -10.78
N THR A 87 5.47 -7.58 -11.76
CA THR A 87 5.31 -6.30 -12.45
C THR A 87 4.04 -6.23 -13.30
N SER A 88 3.55 -7.35 -13.84
CA SER A 88 2.29 -7.42 -14.57
C SER A 88 1.09 -7.06 -13.68
N MET A 89 1.10 -7.47 -12.41
CA MET A 89 0.07 -7.08 -11.45
C MET A 89 0.10 -5.56 -11.21
N VAL A 90 1.28 -4.99 -10.95
CA VAL A 90 1.45 -3.53 -10.81
C VAL A 90 1.00 -2.80 -12.08
N TYR A 91 1.32 -3.33 -13.26
CA TYR A 91 0.99 -2.74 -14.55
C TYR A 91 -0.53 -2.64 -14.79
N PHE A 92 -1.30 -3.67 -14.42
CA PHE A 92 -2.75 -3.71 -14.63
C PHE A 92 -3.58 -3.24 -13.44
N THR A 93 -3.10 -3.35 -12.20
CA THR A 93 -3.91 -3.10 -11.00
C THR A 93 -3.29 -2.13 -9.99
N ASN A 94 -2.01 -1.77 -10.15
CA ASN A 94 -1.21 -1.03 -9.16
C ASN A 94 -0.98 -1.78 -7.85
N ILE A 95 -1.37 -3.05 -7.78
CA ILE A 95 -1.18 -3.85 -6.59
C ILE A 95 0.19 -4.51 -6.69
N SER A 96 1.00 -4.33 -5.67
CA SER A 96 2.25 -5.06 -5.48
C SER A 96 2.10 -5.89 -4.22
N TRP A 97 2.26 -7.20 -4.36
CA TRP A 97 2.50 -8.08 -3.22
C TRP A 97 4.00 -8.30 -3.21
N GLY A 98 4.67 -7.61 -2.30
CA GLY A 98 6.11 -7.62 -2.07
C GLY A 98 6.35 -7.49 -0.59
#